data_AF-X1UZS6-F1
#
_entry.id   AF-X1UZS6-F1
#
_cell.length_a   1.000
_cell.length_b   1.000
_cell.length_c   1.000
_cell.angle_alpha   90.00
_cell.angle_beta   90.00
_cell.angle_gamma   90.00
#
_symmetry.space_group_name_H-M   'P 1'
#
loop_
_entity.id
_entity.type
_entity.pdbx_description
1 polymer ?
#
loop_
_entity_poly.entity_id
_entity_poly.type
_entity_poly.pdbx_seq_one_letter_code
_entity_poly.pdbx_strand_id
1 'polypeptide(L)' 'MKPERLAALIEKFSSRRIVVLGDFFLDKYLDVDSGLSELSVETGKTAHQVVAVRHSPGAAGTVVCNLAALGAKT' A
#
# COMPACT_ATOMS: atom_id res chain seq x y z
N MET A 1 -4.58 2.03 26.31
CA MET A 1 -5.04 3.40 26.00
C MET A 1 -6.56 3.40 26.07
N LYS A 2 -7.19 4.43 26.65
CA LYS A 2 -8.65 4.52 26.73
C LYS A 2 -9.25 4.93 25.37
N PRO A 3 -10.36 4.35 24.90
CA PRO A 3 -10.95 4.67 23.59
C PRO A 3 -11.20 6.17 23.36
N GLU A 4 -11.60 6.88 24.40
CA GLU A 4 -11.91 8.32 24.36
C GLU A 4 -10.64 9.13 24.08
N ARG A 5 -9.50 8.69 24.64
CA ARG A 5 -8.21 9.35 24.39
C ARG A 5 -7.76 9.17 22.94
N LEU A 6 -8.03 8.01 22.34
CA LEU A 6 -7.72 7.73 20.95
C LEU A 6 -8.59 8.58 20.01
N ALA A 7 -9.90 8.61 20.22
CA ALA A 7 -10.81 9.44 19.43
C ALA A 7 -10.37 10.92 19.45
N ALA A 8 -10.08 11.46 20.64
CA ALA A 8 -9.60 12.83 20.80
C ALA A 8 -8.23 13.11 20.15
N LEU A 9 -7.43 12.08 19.82
CA LEU A 9 -6.20 12.25 19.04
C LEU A 9 -6.50 12.23 17.54
N ILE A 10 -7.33 11.30 17.08
CA ILE A 10 -7.71 11.16 15.67
C ILE A 10 -8.39 12.43 15.16
N GLU A 11 -9.32 13.01 15.93
CA GLU A 11 -10.03 14.24 15.55
C GLU A 11 -9.11 15.42 15.22
N LYS A 12 -7.92 15.46 15.83
CA LYS A 12 -6.97 16.56 15.62
C LYS A 12 -6.36 16.56 14.23
N PHE A 13 -6.28 15.43 13.52
CA PHE A 13 -5.59 15.31 12.22
C PHE A 13 -6.21 16.20 11.14
N SER A 14 -7.55 16.32 11.10
CA SER A 14 -8.30 17.16 10.15
C SER A 14 -7.81 18.61 10.02
N SER A 15 -7.23 19.15 11.11
CA SER A 15 -6.72 20.53 11.20
C SER A 15 -5.22 20.66 10.92
N ARG A 16 -4.49 19.55 10.76
CA ARG A 16 -3.01 19.55 10.65
C ARG A 16 -2.57 19.58 9.20
N ARG A 17 -1.49 20.32 8.98
CA ARG A 17 -0.68 20.31 7.75
C ARG A 17 0.62 19.60 8.07
N ILE A 18 0.92 18.53 7.37
CA ILE A 18 2.04 17.64 7.68
C ILE A 18 2.84 17.42 6.41
N VAL A 19 4.10 17.87 6.43
CA VAL A 19 5.05 17.61 5.34
C VAL A 19 5.67 16.23 5.54
N VAL A 20 5.66 15.41 4.49
CA VAL A 20 6.34 14.11 4.47
C VAL A 20 7.54 14.22 3.53
N LEU A 21 8.74 13.98 4.07
CA LEU A 21 10.01 13.98 3.35
C LEU A 21 10.61 12.57 3.42
N GLY A 22 10.98 12.03 2.27
CA GLY A 22 11.55 10.70 2.16
C GLY A 22 11.22 10.08 0.81
N ASP A 23 11.51 8.80 0.69
CA ASP A 23 11.41 8.08 -0.57
C ASP A 23 9.97 7.60 -0.83
N PHE A 24 9.46 7.93 -2.02
CA PHE A 24 8.17 7.47 -2.51
C PHE A 24 8.37 6.31 -3.47
N PHE A 25 7.65 5.22 -3.23
CA PHE A 25 7.68 4.03 -4.07
C PHE A 25 6.30 3.73 -4.62
N LEU A 26 6.28 2.89 -5.66
CA LEU A 26 5.08 2.22 -6.14
C LEU A 26 5.23 0.73 -5.86
N ASP A 27 4.44 0.23 -4.92
CA ASP A 27 4.34 -1.20 -4.67
C ASP A 27 3.47 -1.81 -5.78
N LYS A 28 4.08 -2.68 -6.58
CA LYS A 28 3.39 -3.40 -7.66
C LYS A 28 3.21 -4.86 -7.26
N TYR A 29 1.96 -5.26 -7.10
CA TYR A 29 1.58 -6.64 -6.80
C TYR A 29 1.09 -7.32 -8.07
N LEU A 30 1.63 -8.51 -8.31
CA LEU A 30 1.16 -9.43 -9.34
C LEU A 30 0.44 -10.57 -8.62
N ASP A 31 -0.87 -10.62 -8.75
CA ASP A 31 -1.65 -11.71 -8.20
C ASP A 31 -1.54 -12.90 -9.14
N VAL A 32 -1.10 -14.04 -8.61
CA VAL A 32 -0.80 -15.27 -9.36
C VAL A 32 -1.73 -16.37 -8.88
N ASP A 33 -2.38 -17.06 -9.82
CA ASP A 33 -3.11 -18.29 -9.54
C ASP A 33 -2.19 -19.50 -9.75
N SER A 34 -1.93 -20.24 -8.68
CA SER A 34 -1.07 -21.43 -8.75
C SER A 34 -1.69 -22.55 -9.58
N GLY A 35 -3.01 -22.63 -9.70
CA GLY A 35 -3.73 -23.60 -10.52
C GLY A 35 -3.53 -23.40 -12.03
N LEU A 36 -3.07 -22.22 -12.45
CA LEU A 36 -2.75 -21.89 -13.84
C LEU A 36 -1.26 -22.04 -14.17
N SER A 37 -0.45 -22.52 -13.23
CA SER A 37 1.00 -22.64 -13.44
C SER A 37 1.31 -23.68 -14.52
N GLU A 38 2.25 -23.35 -15.40
CA GLU A 38 2.72 -24.23 -16.47
C GLU A 38 4.24 -24.32 -16.50
N LEU A 39 4.78 -25.30 -17.22
CA LEU A 39 6.22 -25.41 -17.43
C LEU A 39 6.62 -24.62 -18.69
N SER A 40 7.57 -23.69 -18.57
CA SER A 40 8.13 -22.99 -19.74
C SER A 40 8.77 -23.98 -20.69
N VAL A 41 8.40 -23.90 -21.97
CA VAL A 41 8.91 -24.77 -23.04
C VAL A 41 10.42 -24.53 -23.27
N GLU A 42 10.88 -23.30 -23.08
CA GLU A 42 12.24 -22.86 -23.36
C GLU A 42 13.20 -23.16 -22.20
N THR A 43 12.72 -23.04 -20.96
CA THR A 43 13.59 -23.05 -19.77
C THR A 43 13.31 -24.18 -18.80
N GLY A 44 12.16 -24.86 -18.92
CA GLY A 44 11.74 -25.87 -17.96
C GLY A 44 11.45 -25.32 -16.55
N LYS A 45 11.29 -24.00 -16.39
CA LYS A 45 10.91 -23.37 -15.11
C LYS A 45 9.40 -23.18 -15.04
N THR A 46 8.84 -23.13 -13.84
CA THR A 46 7.43 -22.79 -13.64
C THR A 46 7.17 -21.36 -14.13
N ALA A 47 6.25 -21.24 -15.09
CA ALA A 47 5.67 -19.98 -15.51
C ALA A 47 4.45 -19.67 -14.65
N HIS A 48 4.52 -18.57 -13.91
CA HIS A 48 3.49 -18.09 -13.01
C HIS A 48 2.55 -17.13 -13.76
N GLN A 49 1.31 -17.53 -13.98
CA GLN A 49 0.34 -16.72 -14.70
C GLN A 49 -0.23 -15.62 -13.82
N VAL A 50 -0.06 -14.37 -14.25
CA VAL A 50 -0.60 -13.20 -13.56
C VAL A 50 -2.07 -13.03 -13.95
N VAL A 51 -2.96 -13.04 -12.96
CA VAL A 51 -4.41 -12.89 -13.16
C VAL A 51 -4.90 -11.48 -12.81
N ALA A 52 -4.16 -10.74 -12.00
CA ALA A 52 -4.43 -9.34 -11.71
C ALA A 52 -3.16 -8.57 -11.37
N VAL A 53 -3.21 -7.26 -11.58
CA VAL A 53 -2.13 -6.33 -11.22
C VAL A 53 -2.71 -5.25 -10.33
N ARG A 54 -2.09 -5.05 -9.16
CA ARG A 54 -2.48 -4.00 -8.21
C ARG A 54 -1.29 -3.09 -7.97
N HIS A 55 -1.58 -1.81 -7.80
CA HIS A 55 -0.57 -0.79 -7.49
C HIS A 55 -0.99 -0.04 -6.24
N SER A 56 -0.05 0.21 -5.33
CA SER A 56 -0.26 1.07 -4.16
C SER A 56 0.97 1.91 -3.85
N PRO A 57 0.81 3.11 -3.26
CA PRO A 57 1.96 3.89 -2.81
C PRO A 57 2.72 3.19 -1.67
N GLY A 58 4.03 3.05 -1.85
CA GLY A 58 4.96 2.44 -0.89
C GLY A 58 5.79 3.47 -0.13
N ALA A 59 6.37 3.03 1.00
CA ALA A 59 7.16 3.81 1.95
C ALA A 59 6.52 5.18 2.32
N ALA A 60 7.11 6.32 1.90
CA ALA A 60 6.53 7.63 2.20
C ALA A 60 5.12 7.80 1.60
N GLY A 61 4.83 7.12 0.49
CA GLY A 61 3.49 7.06 -0.10
C GLY A 61 2.46 6.44 0.85
N THR A 62 2.82 5.36 1.55
CA THR A 62 1.94 4.73 2.56
C THR A 62 1.65 5.68 3.72
N VAL A 63 2.67 6.44 4.16
CA VAL A 63 2.51 7.46 5.22
C VAL A 63 1.52 8.54 4.78
N VAL A 64 1.67 9.08 3.57
CA VAL A 64 0.76 10.10 3.02
C VAL A 64 -0.66 9.56 2.93
N CYS A 65 -0.87 8.33 2.42
CA CYS A 65 -2.19 7.70 2.34
C CYS A 65 -2.87 7.62 3.72
N ASN A 66 -2.13 7.22 4.76
CA ASN A 66 -2.68 7.13 6.12
C ASN A 66 -3.04 8.51 6.68
N LEU A 67 -2.17 9.51 6.49
CA LEU A 67 -2.43 10.89 6.92
C LEU A 67 -3.67 11.47 6.21
N ALA A 68 -3.80 11.24 4.91
CA ALA A 68 -4.96 11.63 4.12
C ALA A 68 -6.25 10.93 4.60
N ALA A 69 -6.18 9.62 4.91
CA ALA A 69 -7.31 8.87 5.46
C ALA A 69 -7.75 9.38 6.85
N LEU A 70 -6.82 9.93 7.63
CA LEU A 70 -7.10 10.61 8.91
C LEU A 70 -7.57 12.07 8.72
N GLY A 71 -7.68 12.56 7.48
CA GLY A 71 -8.14 13.91 7.14
C GLY A 71 -7.08 15.00 7.22
N ALA A 72 -5.81 14.66 7.47
CA ALA A 72 -4.74 15.64 7.46
C ALA A 72 -4.46 16.17 6.04
N LYS A 73 -3.96 17.40 5.97
CA LYS A 73 -3.48 18.01 4.73
C LYS A 73 -2.01 17.66 4.59
N THR A 74 -1.69 16.83 3.60
CA THR A 74 -0.33 16.44 3.22
C THR A 74 0.13 17.17 1.98
#